data_AF-A0A7V1G7P4-F1
#
_entry.id   AF-A0A7V1G7P4-F1
#
_cell.length_a   1.000
_cell.length_b   1.000
_cell.length_c   1.000
_cell.angle_alpha   90.00
_cell.angle_beta   90.00
_cell.angle_gamma   90.00
#
_symmetry.space_group_name_H-M   'P 1'
#
loop_
_entity.id
_entity.type
_entity.pdbx_description
1 polymer ?
#
loop_
_entity_poly.entity_id
_entity_poly.type
_entity_poly.pdbx_seq_one_letter_code
_entity_poly.pdbx_strand_id
1 'polypeptide(L)'
;MNATILVFFIIFIIYFFTLNFLYIGLTILAFFGSSREVYTRKYTPYKLIEKSTLTPPISIIIPAFNEELDVINSVYSALNSKYPEFEVIFVNDGSTDETFSLVKKEFGLHIEDLFYKLDMSTEQIKGVYTSKKYPNLKAIDKVNGGKADALNAGVNLAGYPFVVNTDADSIFDAEGLLRIGR
;
A
#
# COMPACT_ATOMS: atom_id res chain seq x y z
N MET A 1 50.91 7.39 -38.83
CA MET A 1 49.67 7.58 -38.04
C MET A 1 49.36 9.06 -38.03
N ASN A 2 48.19 9.48 -38.54
CA ASN A 2 47.91 10.91 -38.79
C ASN A 2 47.77 11.66 -37.45
N ALA A 3 48.45 12.81 -37.31
CA ALA A 3 48.45 13.62 -36.07
C ALA A 3 47.03 13.94 -35.58
N THR A 4 46.07 14.11 -36.50
CA THR A 4 44.65 14.29 -36.21
C THR A 4 44.06 13.12 -35.41
N ILE A 5 44.38 11.87 -35.78
CA ILE A 5 43.88 10.67 -35.09
C ILE A 5 44.43 10.61 -33.66
N LEU A 6 45.70 10.98 -33.47
CA LEU A 6 46.32 11.02 -32.15
C LEU A 6 45.66 12.07 -31.24
N VAL A 7 45.34 13.25 -31.77
CA VAL A 7 44.64 14.30 -31.00
C VAL A 7 43.23 13.84 -30.61
N PHE A 8 42.46 13.25 -31.52
CA PHE A 8 41.14 12.69 -31.19
C PHE A 8 41.23 11.60 -30.11
N PHE A 9 42.23 10.73 -30.18
CA PHE A 9 42.43 9.68 -29.20
C PHE A 9 42.73 10.25 -27.80
N ILE A 10 43.57 11.28 -27.71
CA ILE A 10 43.87 11.97 -26.44
C ILE A 10 42.62 12.64 -25.87
N ILE A 11 41.84 13.35 -26.69
CA ILE A 11 40.58 13.98 -26.26
C ILE A 11 39.60 12.93 -25.73
N PHE A 12 39.46 11.80 -26.43
CA PHE A 12 38.59 10.70 -26.01
C PHE A 12 39.01 10.14 -24.65
N ILE A 13 40.31 9.92 -24.43
CA ILE A 13 40.85 9.44 -23.14
C ILE A 13 40.52 10.42 -22.01
N ILE A 14 40.77 11.72 -22.22
CA ILE A 14 40.50 12.75 -21.22
C ILE A 14 39.00 12.78 -20.89
N TYR A 15 38.14 12.75 -21.91
CA TYR A 15 36.69 12.71 -21.74
C TYR A 15 36.23 11.47 -20.96
N PHE A 16 36.75 10.28 -21.33
CA PHE A 16 36.44 9.02 -20.67
C PHE A 16 36.78 9.07 -19.17
N PHE A 17 37.99 9.49 -18.81
CA PHE A 17 38.39 9.56 -17.41
C PHE A 17 37.60 10.62 -16.65
N THR A 18 37.37 11.80 -17.24
CA THR A 18 36.59 12.88 -16.61
C THR A 18 35.17 12.42 -16.26
N LEU A 19 34.49 11.74 -17.20
CA LEU A 19 33.18 11.17 -16.96
C LEU A 19 33.19 10.11 -15.85
N ASN A 20 34.16 9.18 -15.89
CA ASN A 20 34.24 8.12 -14.89
C ASN A 20 34.50 8.69 -13.48
N PHE A 21 35.38 9.68 -13.34
CA PHE A 21 35.63 10.33 -12.05
C PHE A 21 34.39 11.08 -11.54
N LEU A 22 33.64 11.74 -12.42
CA LEU A 22 32.37 12.37 -12.05
C LEU A 22 31.35 11.34 -11.53
N TYR A 23 31.17 10.22 -12.23
CA TYR A 23 30.25 9.16 -11.81
C TYR A 23 30.67 8.51 -10.49
N ILE A 24 31.96 8.27 -10.29
CA ILE A 24 32.50 7.76 -9.02
C ILE A 24 32.20 8.76 -7.88
N GLY A 25 32.43 10.05 -8.11
CA GLY A 25 32.14 11.10 -7.13
C GLY A 25 30.65 11.13 -6.73
N LEU A 26 29.74 11.09 -7.71
CA LEU A 26 28.30 11.03 -7.45
C LEU A 26 27.90 9.76 -6.69
N THR A 27 28.49 8.61 -7.03
CA THR A 27 28.22 7.33 -6.36
C THR A 27 28.68 7.36 -4.91
N ILE A 28 29.85 7.95 -4.62
CA ILE A 28 30.37 8.10 -3.26
C ILE A 28 29.46 9.01 -2.42
N LEU A 29 29.03 10.16 -2.97
CA LEU A 29 28.09 11.05 -2.29
C LEU A 29 26.76 10.36 -1.99
N ALA A 30 26.22 9.61 -2.96
CA ALA A 30 25.02 8.81 -2.79
C ALA A 30 25.20 7.71 -1.73
N PHE A 31 26.35 7.04 -1.70
CA PHE A 31 26.67 6.01 -0.71
C PHE A 31 26.70 6.58 0.71
N PHE A 32 27.34 7.74 0.93
CA PHE A 32 27.35 8.39 2.23
C PHE A 32 25.97 8.94 2.64
N GLY A 33 25.19 9.47 1.69
CA GLY A 33 23.81 9.89 1.92
C GLY A 33 22.91 8.72 2.31
N SER A 34 22.95 7.63 1.55
CA SER A 34 22.18 6.41 1.78
C SER A 34 22.58 5.70 3.08
N SER A 35 23.88 5.65 3.39
CA SER A 35 24.37 5.06 4.65
C SER A 35 23.81 5.77 5.89
N ARG A 36 23.61 7.10 5.81
CA ARG A 36 23.01 7.89 6.90
C ARG A 36 21.52 7.54 7.10
N GLU A 37 20.80 7.29 6.01
CA GLU A 37 19.39 6.87 6.04
C GLU A 37 19.21 5.43 6.53
N VAL A 38 20.11 4.52 6.13
CA VAL A 38 20.12 3.14 6.65
C VAL A 38 20.42 3.10 8.14
N TYR A 39 21.26 4.01 8.65
CA TYR A 39 21.55 4.12 10.08
C TYR A 39 20.36 4.63 10.89
N THR A 40 19.64 5.66 10.43
CA THR A 40 18.44 6.16 11.14
C THR A 40 17.29 5.16 11.12
N ARG A 41 17.12 4.37 10.05
CA ARG A 41 16.11 3.29 9.97
C ARG A 41 16.30 2.18 11.01
N LYS A 42 17.53 1.92 11.46
CA LYS A 42 17.84 0.89 12.48
C LYS A 42 17.47 1.29 13.91
N TYR A 43 17.27 2.58 14.17
CA TYR A 43 17.01 3.12 15.52
C TYR A 43 15.59 3.66 15.71
N THR A 44 14.70 3.46 14.74
CA THR A 44 13.31 3.89 14.90
C THR A 44 12.57 2.92 15.83
N PRO A 45 11.76 3.41 16.80
CA PRO A 45 11.11 2.61 17.83
C PRO A 45 9.93 1.75 17.33
N TYR A 46 9.99 1.18 16.11
CA TYR A 46 8.91 0.37 15.54
C TYR A 46 8.55 -0.83 16.42
N LYS A 47 9.55 -1.50 17.02
CA LYS A 47 9.32 -2.61 17.97
C LYS A 47 8.59 -2.19 19.25
N LEU A 48 8.66 -0.91 19.62
CA LEU A 48 7.94 -0.38 20.78
C LEU A 48 6.49 -0.06 20.42
N ILE A 49 6.26 0.51 19.23
CA ILE A 49 4.91 0.80 18.71
C ILE A 49 4.14 -0.49 18.43
N GLU A 50 4.80 -1.49 17.83
CA GLU A 50 4.26 -2.84 17.56
C GLU A 50 3.71 -3.53 18.82
N LYS A 51 4.27 -3.21 19.99
CA LYS A 51 3.85 -3.78 21.29
C LYS A 51 3.06 -2.83 22.17
N SER A 52 2.86 -1.60 21.72
CA SER A 52 2.20 -0.56 22.52
C SER A 52 0.68 -0.72 22.42
N THR A 53 0.04 -0.90 23.57
CA THR A 53 -1.43 -0.87 23.70
C THR A 53 -2.00 0.55 23.61
N LEU A 54 -1.14 1.57 23.50
CA LEU A 54 -1.53 2.97 23.32
C LEU A 54 -1.56 3.37 21.83
N THR A 55 -1.16 2.46 20.94
CA THR A 55 -1.21 2.70 19.50
C THR A 55 -2.68 2.67 19.07
N PRO A 56 -3.22 3.76 18.49
CA PRO A 56 -4.64 3.81 18.18
C PRO A 56 -4.98 2.83 17.06
N PRO A 57 -6.10 2.09 17.13
CA PRO A 57 -6.44 1.14 16.09
C PRO A 57 -6.85 1.85 14.80
N ILE A 58 -6.65 1.17 13.67
CA ILE A 58 -6.86 1.74 12.33
C ILE A 58 -7.71 0.82 11.44
N SER A 59 -8.52 1.41 10.57
CA SER A 59 -9.23 0.70 9.51
C SER A 59 -8.58 1.00 8.16
N ILE A 60 -8.06 -0.04 7.50
CA ILE A 60 -7.45 0.04 6.17
C ILE A 60 -8.53 -0.22 5.14
N ILE A 61 -8.85 0.76 4.29
CA ILE A 61 -9.86 0.63 3.24
C ILE A 61 -9.18 0.41 1.90
N ILE A 62 -9.63 -0.62 1.17
CA ILE A 62 -9.19 -0.95 -0.19
C ILE A 62 -10.39 -0.85 -1.14
N PRO A 63 -10.63 0.29 -1.81
CA PRO A 63 -11.60 0.39 -2.89
C PRO A 63 -11.05 -0.30 -4.15
N ALA A 64 -11.87 -1.13 -4.78
CA ALA A 64 -11.50 -1.86 -5.99
C ALA A 64 -12.63 -1.82 -7.04
N PHE A 65 -12.25 -1.62 -8.29
CA PHE A 65 -13.11 -1.73 -9.45
C PHE A 65 -12.33 -2.33 -10.62
N ASN A 66 -12.69 -3.54 -11.03
CA ASN A 66 -12.05 -4.28 -12.11
C ASN A 66 -10.54 -4.52 -11.91
N GLU A 67 -10.17 -5.14 -10.78
CA GLU A 67 -8.80 -5.37 -10.32
C GLU A 67 -8.48 -6.88 -10.18
N GLU A 68 -9.11 -7.74 -10.99
CA GLU A 68 -9.05 -9.21 -10.84
C GLU A 68 -7.62 -9.80 -10.82
N LEU A 69 -6.65 -9.12 -11.43
CA LEU A 69 -5.26 -9.56 -11.51
C LEU A 69 -4.48 -9.35 -10.21
N ASP A 70 -4.73 -8.25 -9.50
CA ASP A 70 -3.90 -7.81 -8.36
C ASP A 70 -4.65 -7.82 -7.02
N VAL A 71 -5.99 -7.83 -7.04
CA VAL A 71 -6.83 -7.68 -5.83
C VAL A 71 -6.48 -8.65 -4.69
N ILE A 72 -6.16 -9.90 -5.02
CA ILE A 72 -5.81 -10.92 -4.01
C ILE A 72 -4.50 -10.55 -3.30
N ASN A 73 -3.48 -10.14 -4.06
CA ASN A 73 -2.19 -9.74 -3.52
C ASN A 73 -2.32 -8.48 -2.67
N SER A 74 -3.14 -7.53 -3.11
CA SER A 74 -3.39 -6.27 -2.39
C SER A 74 -4.07 -6.52 -1.04
N VAL A 75 -5.12 -7.34 -1.00
CA VAL A 75 -5.79 -7.72 0.26
C VAL A 75 -4.84 -8.50 1.17
N TYR A 76 -4.05 -9.45 0.63
CA TYR A 76 -3.04 -10.16 1.41
C TYR A 76 -1.97 -9.22 2.00
N SER A 77 -1.52 -8.22 1.23
CA SER A 77 -0.51 -7.27 1.69
C SER A 77 -1.01 -6.44 2.87
N ALA A 78 -2.26 -5.97 2.81
CA ALA A 78 -2.89 -5.24 3.90
C ALA A 78 -3.11 -6.12 5.15
N LEU A 79 -3.54 -7.37 4.96
CA LEU A 79 -3.71 -8.34 6.06
C LEU A 79 -2.38 -8.71 6.74
N ASN A 80 -1.25 -8.57 6.05
CA ASN A 80 0.09 -8.80 6.58
C ASN A 80 0.74 -7.58 7.26
N SER A 81 -0.03 -6.51 7.50
CA SER A 81 0.43 -5.35 8.27
C SER A 81 0.91 -5.75 9.67
N LYS A 82 2.04 -5.17 10.12
CA LYS A 82 2.57 -5.33 11.49
C LYS A 82 2.00 -4.30 12.48
N TYR A 83 0.96 -3.58 12.08
CA TYR A 83 0.31 -2.64 12.98
C TYR A 83 -0.37 -3.41 14.13
N PRO A 84 -0.32 -2.95 15.39
CA PRO A 84 -0.79 -3.76 16.53
C PRO A 84 -2.26 -4.14 16.47
N GLU A 85 -3.13 -3.20 16.10
CA GLU A 85 -4.57 -3.38 16.06
C GLU A 85 -5.12 -2.70 14.80
N PHE A 86 -5.62 -3.50 13.87
CA PHE A 86 -6.15 -3.00 12.60
C PHE A 86 -7.21 -3.93 12.03
N GLU A 87 -8.04 -3.38 11.14
CA GLU A 87 -8.93 -4.14 10.27
C GLU A 87 -8.71 -3.75 8.81
N VAL A 88 -9.08 -4.64 7.91
CA VAL A 88 -9.05 -4.43 6.45
C VAL A 88 -10.49 -4.46 5.94
N ILE A 89 -10.87 -3.42 5.22
CA ILE A 89 -12.19 -3.26 4.61
C ILE A 89 -12.01 -3.20 3.10
N PHE A 90 -12.31 -4.32 2.44
CA PHE A 90 -12.33 -4.39 1.00
C PHE A 90 -13.66 -3.86 0.45
N VAL A 91 -13.64 -2.95 -0.51
CA VAL A 91 -14.86 -2.39 -1.10
C VAL A 91 -14.89 -2.66 -2.59
N ASN A 92 -15.74 -3.60 -3.01
CA ASN A 92 -16.03 -3.83 -4.41
C ASN A 92 -17.01 -2.76 -4.93
N ASP A 93 -16.51 -1.82 -5.73
CA ASP A 93 -17.28 -0.72 -6.31
C ASP A 93 -18.04 -1.14 -7.58
N GLY A 94 -18.78 -2.25 -7.48
CA GLY A 94 -19.58 -2.76 -8.59
C GLY A 94 -18.77 -3.24 -9.79
N SER A 95 -17.64 -3.93 -9.54
CA SER A 95 -16.83 -4.54 -10.61
C SER A 95 -17.66 -5.42 -11.54
N THR A 96 -17.30 -5.40 -12.82
CA THR A 96 -17.91 -6.18 -13.90
C THR A 96 -17.15 -7.45 -14.26
N ASP A 97 -15.97 -7.62 -13.68
CA ASP A 97 -15.07 -8.77 -13.84
C ASP A 97 -15.15 -9.72 -12.62
N GLU A 98 -14.18 -10.63 -12.48
CA GLU A 98 -14.19 -11.62 -11.39
C GLU A 98 -13.61 -11.08 -10.07
N THR A 99 -13.31 -9.78 -9.96
CA THR A 99 -12.68 -9.17 -8.76
C THR A 99 -13.35 -9.62 -7.46
N PHE A 100 -14.67 -9.44 -7.36
CA PHE A 100 -15.40 -9.77 -6.13
C PHE A 100 -15.49 -11.29 -5.91
N SER A 101 -15.72 -12.06 -6.97
CA SER A 101 -15.79 -13.52 -6.92
C SER A 101 -14.49 -14.13 -6.39
N LEU A 102 -13.34 -13.63 -6.87
CA LEU A 102 -12.02 -14.07 -6.46
C LEU A 102 -11.79 -13.78 -4.97
N VAL A 103 -12.04 -12.56 -4.51
CA VAL A 103 -11.89 -12.18 -3.10
C VAL A 103 -12.84 -13.01 -2.22
N LYS A 104 -14.10 -13.13 -2.62
CA LYS A 104 -15.10 -13.90 -1.87
C LYS A 104 -14.69 -15.36 -1.69
N LYS A 105 -14.16 -15.99 -2.74
CA LYS A 105 -13.71 -17.38 -2.71
C LYS A 105 -12.42 -17.54 -1.89
N GLU A 106 -11.40 -16.73 -2.15
CA GLU A 106 -10.07 -16.86 -1.54
C GLU A 106 -10.09 -16.60 -0.03
N PHE A 107 -10.84 -15.59 0.38
CA PHE A 107 -10.93 -15.20 1.79
C PHE A 107 -12.14 -15.81 2.51
N GLY A 108 -12.95 -16.64 1.84
CA GLY A 108 -14.08 -17.35 2.44
C GLY A 108 -15.13 -16.39 3.01
N LEU A 109 -15.49 -15.37 2.23
CA LEU A 109 -16.42 -14.34 2.65
C LEU A 109 -17.86 -14.87 2.72
N HIS A 110 -18.54 -14.55 3.81
CA HIS A 110 -19.95 -14.87 4.03
C HIS A 110 -20.71 -13.60 4.37
N ILE A 111 -21.99 -13.54 3.97
CA ILE A 111 -22.83 -12.38 4.23
C ILE A 111 -23.14 -12.28 5.72
N GLU A 112 -23.06 -11.07 6.26
CA GLU A 112 -23.36 -10.81 7.66
C GLU A 112 -24.07 -9.45 7.77
N ASP A 113 -25.19 -9.43 8.50
CA ASP A 113 -25.95 -8.21 8.76
C ASP A 113 -25.24 -7.36 9.84
N LEU A 114 -24.19 -6.67 9.42
CA LEU A 114 -23.48 -5.72 10.27
C LEU A 114 -24.23 -4.39 10.32
N PHE A 115 -24.36 -3.82 11.52
CA PHE A 115 -24.76 -2.43 11.68
C PHE A 115 -23.59 -1.53 11.29
N TYR A 116 -23.80 -0.66 10.30
CA TYR A 116 -22.84 0.36 9.88
C TYR A 116 -23.50 1.73 9.84
N LYS A 117 -22.70 2.78 10.01
CA LYS A 117 -23.21 4.14 10.15
C LYS A 117 -23.25 4.79 8.77
N LEU A 118 -24.44 5.13 8.29
CA LEU A 118 -24.62 5.84 7.02
C LEU A 118 -24.40 7.36 7.20
N ASP A 119 -23.20 7.75 7.63
CA ASP A 119 -22.85 9.17 7.82
C ASP A 119 -22.50 9.84 6.50
N MET A 120 -21.86 9.09 5.59
CA MET A 120 -21.44 9.59 4.29
C MET A 120 -22.29 9.01 3.18
N SER A 121 -22.56 9.86 2.18
CA SER A 121 -23.28 9.46 0.96
C SER A 121 -22.53 8.35 0.25
N THR A 122 -23.23 7.27 -0.06
CA THR A 122 -22.73 6.18 -0.91
C THR A 122 -23.86 5.60 -1.73
N GLU A 123 -23.53 5.08 -2.91
CA GLU A 123 -24.42 4.26 -3.71
C GLU A 123 -24.87 2.99 -2.96
N GLN A 124 -25.92 2.36 -3.47
CA GLN A 124 -26.56 1.23 -2.81
C GLN A 124 -25.55 0.10 -2.48
N ILE A 125 -25.43 -0.23 -1.20
CA ILE A 125 -24.72 -1.41 -0.73
C ILE A 125 -25.60 -2.65 -0.99
N LYS A 126 -25.06 -3.60 -1.77
CA LYS A 126 -25.71 -4.87 -2.09
C LYS A 126 -25.55 -5.87 -0.96
N GLY A 127 -24.43 -5.83 -0.25
CA GLY A 127 -24.17 -6.70 0.89
C GLY A 127 -22.87 -6.37 1.60
N VAL A 128 -22.84 -6.71 2.89
CA VAL A 128 -21.65 -6.65 3.74
C VAL A 128 -21.24 -8.07 4.10
N TYR A 129 -19.94 -8.33 4.10
CA TYR A 129 -19.38 -9.66 4.26
C TYR A 129 -18.23 -9.67 5.25
N THR A 130 -18.03 -10.81 5.91
CA THR A 130 -16.92 -11.05 6.84
C THR A 130 -16.23 -12.36 6.51
N SER A 131 -15.02 -12.56 7.05
CA SER A 131 -14.29 -13.82 6.94
C SER A 131 -14.12 -14.50 8.29
N LYS A 132 -14.46 -15.80 8.37
CA LYS A 132 -14.10 -16.63 9.53
C LYS A 132 -12.61 -16.98 9.55
N LYS A 133 -11.97 -17.00 8.38
CA LYS A 133 -10.54 -17.32 8.22
C LYS A 133 -9.67 -16.12 8.62
N TYR A 134 -10.14 -14.91 8.32
CA TYR A 134 -9.47 -13.65 8.63
C TYR A 134 -10.43 -12.74 9.41
N PRO A 135 -10.47 -12.82 10.76
CA PRO A 135 -11.44 -12.08 11.58
C PRO A 135 -11.35 -10.55 11.45
N ASN A 136 -10.19 -10.05 11.03
CA ASN A 136 -9.95 -8.63 10.78
C ASN A 136 -10.26 -8.21 9.33
N LEU A 137 -10.84 -9.08 8.49
CA LEU A 137 -11.27 -8.77 7.13
C LEU A 137 -12.79 -8.61 7.05
N LYS A 138 -13.21 -7.44 6.55
CA LYS A 138 -14.57 -7.14 6.14
C LYS A 138 -14.58 -6.80 4.65
N ALA A 139 -15.74 -6.98 4.02
CA ALA A 139 -15.94 -6.57 2.64
C ALA A 139 -17.32 -5.97 2.39
N ILE A 140 -17.38 -5.05 1.43
CA ILE A 140 -18.61 -4.44 0.91
C ILE A 140 -18.71 -4.77 -0.56
N ASP A 141 -19.89 -5.18 -1.01
CA ASP A 141 -20.27 -5.17 -2.42
C ASP A 141 -21.36 -4.11 -2.63
N LYS A 142 -21.18 -3.21 -3.60
CA LYS A 142 -22.08 -2.09 -3.86
C LYS A 142 -22.33 -1.88 -5.35
N VAL A 143 -23.27 -1.00 -5.66
CA VAL A 143 -23.44 -0.44 -7.01
C VAL A 143 -22.27 0.51 -7.28
N ASN A 144 -21.76 0.55 -8.51
CA ASN A 144 -20.62 1.41 -8.86
C ASN A 144 -20.97 2.89 -8.64
N GLY A 145 -20.13 3.59 -7.86
CA GLY A 145 -20.24 5.03 -7.62
C GLY A 145 -18.92 5.79 -7.81
N GLY A 146 -17.85 5.08 -8.19
CA GLY A 146 -16.49 5.60 -8.28
C GLY A 146 -15.72 5.53 -6.96
N LYS A 147 -14.41 5.76 -7.05
CA LYS A 147 -13.46 5.61 -5.93
C LYS A 147 -13.86 6.38 -4.66
N ALA A 148 -14.32 7.62 -4.79
CA ALA A 148 -14.75 8.42 -3.64
C ALA A 148 -15.99 7.81 -2.94
N ASP A 149 -16.93 7.30 -3.72
CA ASP A 149 -18.13 6.64 -3.20
C ASP A 149 -17.80 5.32 -2.52
N ALA A 150 -16.90 4.53 -3.11
CA ALA A 150 -16.36 3.31 -2.51
C ALA A 150 -15.64 3.60 -1.18
N LEU A 151 -14.88 4.69 -1.11
CA LEU A 151 -14.25 5.12 0.14
C LEU A 151 -15.29 5.52 1.19
N ASN A 152 -16.34 6.22 0.79
CA ASN A 152 -17.41 6.59 1.70
C ASN A 152 -18.08 5.34 2.31
N ALA A 153 -18.37 4.32 1.48
CA ALA A 153 -18.88 3.04 1.95
C ALA A 153 -17.94 2.37 2.96
N GLY A 154 -16.63 2.36 2.66
CA GLY A 154 -15.63 1.77 3.54
C GLY A 154 -15.55 2.48 4.90
N VAL A 155 -15.60 3.82 4.92
CA VAL A 155 -15.57 4.59 6.16
C VAL A 155 -16.85 4.41 6.96
N ASN A 156 -18.01 4.31 6.30
CA ASN A 156 -19.29 4.01 6.97
C ASN A 156 -19.25 2.67 7.73
N LEU A 157 -18.46 1.70 7.25
CA LEU A 157 -18.25 0.39 7.89
C LEU A 157 -17.06 0.35 8.86
N ALA A 158 -16.19 1.36 8.86
CA ALA A 158 -15.01 1.42 9.71
C ALA A 158 -15.41 1.40 11.19
N GLY A 159 -14.83 0.46 11.95
CA GLY A 159 -15.04 0.31 13.38
C GLY A 159 -14.04 1.10 14.22
N TYR A 160 -12.93 1.56 13.63
CA TYR A 160 -11.87 2.26 14.33
C TYR A 160 -11.85 3.76 14.02
N PRO A 161 -11.34 4.60 14.93
CA PRO A 161 -11.38 6.05 14.82
C PRO A 161 -10.48 6.62 13.71
N PHE A 162 -9.50 5.85 13.24
CA PHE A 162 -8.59 6.28 12.19
C PHE A 162 -8.75 5.40 10.96
N VAL A 163 -8.86 6.05 9.80
CA VAL A 163 -8.99 5.38 8.52
C VAL A 163 -7.75 5.65 7.67
N VAL A 164 -7.26 4.60 7.02
CA VAL A 164 -6.20 4.68 6.01
C VAL A 164 -6.76 4.15 4.70
N ASN A 165 -6.73 4.96 3.65
CA ASN A 165 -7.00 4.52 2.29
C ASN A 165 -5.73 3.95 1.65
N THR A 166 -5.86 2.86 0.90
CA THR A 166 -4.86 2.39 -0.05
C THR A 166 -5.51 2.03 -1.37
N ASP A 167 -4.77 2.12 -2.47
CA ASP A 167 -5.29 1.72 -3.78
C ASP A 167 -5.19 0.19 -3.93
N ALA A 168 -6.12 -0.40 -4.68
CA ALA A 168 -6.19 -1.85 -4.89
C ALA A 168 -5.08 -2.39 -5.82
N ASP A 169 -4.30 -1.53 -6.47
CA ASP A 169 -3.12 -1.85 -7.27
C ASP A 169 -1.80 -1.67 -6.49
N SER A 170 -1.88 -1.33 -5.20
CA SER A 170 -0.72 -1.00 -4.38
C SER A 170 -0.41 -2.09 -3.35
N ILE A 171 0.87 -2.47 -3.26
CA ILE A 171 1.35 -3.39 -2.23
C ILE A 171 1.63 -2.61 -0.95
N PHE A 172 1.00 -3.05 0.14
CA PHE A 172 1.19 -2.46 1.44
C PHE A 172 2.53 -2.87 2.07
N ASP A 173 3.40 -1.91 2.42
CA ASP A 173 4.59 -2.19 3.24
C ASP A 173 4.13 -2.58 4.64
N ALA A 174 4.48 -3.79 5.09
CA ALA A 174 4.09 -4.32 6.39
C ALA A 174 4.51 -3.42 7.56
N GLU A 175 5.55 -2.59 7.40
CA GLU A 175 6.01 -1.61 8.39
C GLU A 175 5.60 -0.17 8.07
N GLY A 176 4.93 0.07 6.94
CA GLY A 176 4.60 1.41 6.44
C GLY A 176 3.79 2.24 7.44
N LEU A 177 2.79 1.64 8.07
CA LEU A 177 1.95 2.30 9.07
C LEU A 177 2.70 2.65 10.36
N LEU A 178 3.68 1.85 10.75
CA LEU A 178 4.50 2.12 11.92
C LEU A 178 5.37 3.38 11.73
N ARG A 179 5.62 3.79 10.49
CA ARG A 179 6.39 5.01 10.16
C ARG A 179 5.55 6.29 10.22
N ILE A 180 4.24 6.18 9.96
CA ILE A 180 3.32 7.32 9.92
C ILE A 180 2.97 7.78 11.35
N GLY A 181 2.91 6.85 12.31
CA GLY A 181 2.64 7.15 13.72
C GLY A 181 3.80 7.80 14.50
N ARG A 182 4.76 8.47 13.82
CA ARG A 182 5.89 9.17 14.44
C ARG A 182 5.52 10.58 14.89
#